data_AF-A0A962QH80-F1
#
_entry.id   AF-A0A962QH80-F1
#
_cell.length_a   1.000
_cell.length_b   1.000
_cell.length_c   1.000
_cell.angle_alpha   90.00
_cell.angle_beta   90.00
_cell.angle_gamma   90.00
#
_symmetry.space_group_name_H-M   'P 1'
#
loop_
_entity.id
_entity.type
_entity.pdbx_description
1 polymer ?
#
loop_
_entity_poly.entity_id
_entity_poly.type
_entity_poly.pdbx_seq_one_letter_code
_entity_poly.pdbx_strand_id
1 'polypeptide(L)'
;MARDLIISTALRDYQQLTGPAKTALEASGNACLTIYAGTIPDDADDGIGGATALVTLTTDGNAPDGTNGLEFNASLNDGALVKKTGDTWSGTVSNSGAADATFYRWYDYTDDQTTSAGSSDYRTQGTVGTPTGEYDMTVGDVALTDASTFTLSNFIHRPPRDKNGL
;
A
#
# COMPACT_ATOMS: atom_id res chain seq x y z
N MET A 1 18.01 -5.48 7.61
CA MET A 1 16.97 -6.52 7.54
C MET A 1 15.75 -5.82 7.00
N ALA A 2 15.18 -6.30 5.89
CA ALA A 2 13.84 -5.90 5.49
C ALA A 2 12.91 -6.12 6.70
N ARG A 3 12.12 -5.12 7.06
CA ARG A 3 11.03 -5.33 8.02
C ARG A 3 9.96 -6.13 7.25
N ASP A 4 9.47 -7.21 7.82
CA ASP A 4 8.36 -7.97 7.22
C ASP A 4 7.14 -7.05 7.05
N LEU A 5 6.34 -7.30 6.01
CA LEU A 5 5.07 -6.61 5.79
C LEU A 5 4.22 -6.55 7.07
N ILE A 6 3.78 -5.35 7.43
CA ILE A 6 2.96 -5.13 8.63
C ILE A 6 1.49 -5.09 8.21
N ILE A 7 0.63 -5.81 8.93
CA ILE A 7 -0.81 -5.89 8.67
C ILE A 7 -1.61 -5.47 9.90
N SER A 8 -2.76 -4.82 9.70
CA SER A 8 -3.62 -4.36 10.79
C SER A 8 -4.26 -5.52 11.55
N THR A 9 -4.72 -5.25 12.78
CA THR A 9 -5.46 -6.22 13.57
C THR A 9 -6.73 -6.67 12.85
N ALA A 10 -7.47 -5.74 12.26
CA ALA A 10 -8.69 -6.05 11.51
C ALA A 10 -8.43 -7.03 10.36
N LEU A 11 -7.34 -6.82 9.61
CA LEU A 11 -7.03 -7.64 8.45
C LEU A 11 -6.59 -9.04 8.88
N ARG A 12 -5.79 -9.15 9.95
CA ARG A 12 -5.40 -10.43 10.52
C ARG A 12 -6.62 -11.23 10.98
N ASP A 13 -7.55 -10.59 11.68
CA ASP A 13 -8.76 -11.25 12.18
C ASP A 13 -9.70 -11.64 11.03
N TYR A 14 -9.83 -10.80 10.00
CA TYR A 14 -10.59 -11.11 8.78
C TYR A 14 -10.06 -12.37 8.09
N GLN A 15 -8.73 -12.48 7.93
CA GLN A 15 -8.08 -13.63 7.32
C GLN A 15 -8.33 -14.94 8.09
N GLN A 16 -8.46 -14.86 9.41
CA GLN A 16 -8.68 -16.05 10.25
C GLN A 16 -10.15 -16.47 10.34
N LEU A 17 -11.07 -15.50 10.32
CA LEU A 17 -12.47 -15.75 10.67
C LEU A 17 -13.46 -15.58 9.52
N THR A 18 -13.11 -14.78 8.50
CA THR A 18 -14.09 -14.33 7.50
C THR A 18 -13.75 -14.79 6.08
N GLY A 19 -12.52 -14.53 5.61
CA GLY A 19 -12.22 -14.81 4.20
C GLY A 19 -10.82 -14.42 3.76
N PRO A 20 -10.54 -14.54 2.45
CA PRO A 20 -9.22 -14.24 1.91
C PRO A 20 -8.91 -12.75 2.02
N ALA A 21 -7.62 -12.44 2.21
CA ALA A 21 -7.11 -11.07 2.30
C ALA A 21 -7.57 -10.17 1.14
N LYS A 22 -7.67 -10.73 -0.08
CA LYS A 22 -8.10 -10.02 -1.29
C LYS A 22 -9.42 -9.27 -1.07
N THR A 23 -10.42 -9.93 -0.47
CA THR A 23 -11.75 -9.34 -0.29
C THR A 23 -11.71 -8.14 0.64
N ALA A 24 -10.96 -8.23 1.75
CA ALA A 24 -10.78 -7.12 2.68
C ALA A 24 -9.95 -5.98 2.06
N LEU A 25 -8.87 -6.32 1.35
CA LEU A 25 -7.95 -5.35 0.77
C LEU A 25 -8.58 -4.58 -0.39
N GLU A 26 -9.38 -5.20 -1.25
CA GLU A 26 -10.06 -4.49 -2.33
C GLU A 26 -11.18 -3.57 -1.83
N ALA A 27 -11.60 -3.72 -0.57
CA ALA A 27 -12.50 -2.81 0.14
C ALA A 27 -13.76 -2.46 -0.67
N SER A 28 -14.36 -3.45 -1.33
CA SER A 28 -15.52 -3.25 -2.22
C SER A 28 -15.32 -2.22 -3.34
N GLY A 29 -14.08 -2.07 -3.84
CA GLY A 29 -13.73 -1.12 -4.90
C GLY A 29 -13.20 0.22 -4.39
N ASN A 30 -12.93 0.34 -3.09
CA ASN A 30 -12.47 1.57 -2.43
C ASN A 30 -10.97 1.60 -2.15
N ALA A 31 -10.25 0.52 -2.48
CA ALA A 31 -8.86 0.36 -2.10
C ALA A 31 -7.95 1.43 -2.70
N CYS A 32 -7.04 1.95 -1.89
CA CYS A 32 -6.02 2.91 -2.28
C CYS A 32 -4.65 2.50 -1.75
N LEU A 33 -3.60 2.97 -2.41
CA LEU A 33 -2.23 2.84 -1.93
C LEU A 33 -1.60 4.22 -1.87
N THR A 34 -1.21 4.69 -0.68
CA THR A 34 -0.48 5.95 -0.53
C THR A 34 0.98 5.67 -0.19
N ILE A 35 1.89 6.33 -0.90
CA ILE A 35 3.34 6.32 -0.65
C ILE A 35 3.67 7.52 0.22
N TYR A 36 4.50 7.29 1.24
CA TYR A 36 4.87 8.29 2.23
C TYR A 36 6.39 8.46 2.34
N ALA A 37 6.80 9.65 2.75
CA ALA A 37 8.12 9.93 3.28
C ALA A 37 8.06 10.06 4.81
N GLY A 38 9.09 9.56 5.49
CA GLY A 38 9.25 9.67 6.94
C GLY A 38 9.32 8.32 7.64
N THR A 39 9.11 8.34 8.96
CA THR A 39 9.15 7.14 9.78
C THR A 39 7.95 6.25 9.51
N ILE A 40 8.21 4.98 9.22
CA ILE A 40 7.18 3.96 9.11
C ILE A 40 6.58 3.73 10.51
N PRO A 41 5.26 3.78 10.69
CA PRO A 41 4.63 3.36 11.94
C PRO A 41 5.04 1.92 12.31
N ASP A 42 5.12 1.62 13.60
CA ASP A 42 5.51 0.26 14.04
C ASP A 42 4.37 -0.74 13.87
N ASP A 43 3.12 -0.27 13.90
CA ASP A 43 1.91 -1.04 13.62
C ASP A 43 1.10 -0.41 12.47
N ALA A 44 0.31 -1.22 11.76
CA ALA A 44 -0.61 -0.73 10.73
C ALA A 44 -1.91 -0.16 11.34
N ASP A 45 -2.24 -0.51 12.57
CA ASP A 45 -3.34 0.08 13.33
C ASP A 45 -3.03 1.54 13.71
N ASP A 46 -1.75 1.93 13.80
CA ASP A 46 -1.32 3.29 14.14
C ASP A 46 -1.60 4.30 13.01
N GLY A 47 -1.89 5.55 13.37
CA GLY A 47 -1.94 6.65 12.41
C GLY A 47 -0.57 6.92 11.75
N ILE A 48 -0.55 7.66 10.64
CA ILE A 48 0.68 7.95 9.88
C ILE A 48 1.68 8.88 10.62
N GLY A 49 1.29 9.40 11.79
CA GLY A 49 2.12 10.25 12.62
C GLY A 49 2.59 11.51 11.89
N GLY A 50 3.91 11.69 11.81
CA GLY A 50 4.54 12.82 11.09
C GLY A 50 4.93 12.51 9.64
N ALA A 51 4.52 11.37 9.09
CA ALA A 51 4.86 11.02 7.71
C ALA A 51 4.12 11.92 6.71
N THR A 52 4.79 12.25 5.61
CA THR A 52 4.25 13.09 4.55
C THR A 52 3.75 12.21 3.40
N ALA A 53 2.48 12.36 3.02
CA ALA A 53 1.94 11.69 1.84
C ALA A 53 2.58 12.27 0.57
N LEU A 54 3.24 11.42 -0.22
CA LEU A 54 3.88 11.79 -1.48
C LEU A 54 2.95 11.58 -2.66
N VAL A 55 2.29 10.43 -2.74
CA VAL A 55 1.35 10.13 -3.82
C VAL A 55 0.34 9.09 -3.37
N THR A 56 -0.93 9.29 -3.73
CA THR A 56 -1.99 8.29 -3.60
C THR A 56 -2.29 7.71 -4.95
N LEU A 57 -2.30 6.37 -5.04
CA LEU A 57 -2.54 5.63 -6.27
C LEU A 57 -3.97 5.12 -6.36
N THR A 58 -4.55 5.31 -7.53
CA THR A 58 -5.87 4.83 -7.96
C THR A 58 -5.75 4.25 -9.37
N THR A 59 -6.82 3.65 -9.91
CA THR A 59 -6.83 3.06 -11.26
C THR A 59 -6.83 4.09 -12.40
N ASP A 60 -7.07 5.36 -12.10
CA ASP A 60 -7.12 6.45 -13.07
C ASP A 60 -6.21 7.64 -12.76
N GLY A 61 -5.53 7.63 -11.61
CA GLY A 61 -4.63 8.70 -11.19
C GLY A 61 -5.29 9.91 -10.55
N ASN A 62 -6.63 9.92 -10.46
CA ASN A 62 -7.38 10.96 -9.78
C ASN A 62 -7.43 10.68 -8.27
N ALA A 63 -7.87 11.70 -7.51
CA ALA A 63 -8.15 11.52 -6.09
C ALA A 63 -9.16 10.37 -5.88
N PRO A 64 -9.03 9.57 -4.80
CA PRO A 64 -9.98 8.51 -4.50
C PRO A 64 -11.42 9.01 -4.38
N ASP A 65 -12.36 8.33 -5.03
CA ASP A 65 -13.77 8.70 -5.04
C ASP A 65 -14.76 7.55 -4.80
N GLY A 66 -14.23 6.34 -4.52
CA GLY A 66 -15.01 5.12 -4.34
C GLY A 66 -15.41 4.41 -5.64
N THR A 67 -14.92 4.88 -6.79
CA THR A 67 -15.11 4.22 -8.08
C THR A 67 -13.79 3.88 -8.78
N ASN A 68 -12.68 4.47 -8.32
CA ASN A 68 -11.34 4.29 -8.88
C ASN A 68 -10.39 3.46 -8.00
N GLY A 69 -10.92 2.60 -7.12
CA GLY A 69 -10.10 1.76 -6.25
C GLY A 69 -9.29 0.70 -6.97
N LEU A 70 -8.20 0.28 -6.32
CA LEU A 70 -7.23 -0.67 -6.82
C LEU A 70 -7.73 -2.12 -6.70
N GLU A 71 -7.53 -2.91 -7.74
CA GLU A 71 -7.93 -4.33 -7.76
C GLU A 71 -6.75 -5.27 -8.05
N PHE A 72 -6.72 -6.42 -7.39
CA PHE A 72 -5.78 -7.49 -7.71
C PHE A 72 -6.30 -8.38 -8.83
N ASN A 73 -5.41 -9.11 -9.48
CA ASN A 73 -5.82 -10.17 -10.41
C ASN A 73 -6.76 -11.18 -9.72
N ALA A 74 -7.64 -11.78 -10.53
CA ALA A 74 -8.60 -12.79 -10.07
C ALA A 74 -7.94 -14.08 -9.56
N SER A 75 -6.68 -14.33 -9.93
CA SER A 75 -5.91 -15.49 -9.51
C SER A 75 -4.60 -15.07 -8.86
N LEU A 76 -4.15 -15.86 -7.90
CA LEU A 76 -2.85 -15.69 -7.26
C LEU A 76 -1.73 -16.05 -8.25
N ASN A 77 -0.58 -15.41 -8.08
CA ASN A 77 0.67 -15.78 -8.74
C ASN A 77 1.66 -16.20 -7.65
N ASP A 78 2.04 -17.48 -7.62
CA ASP A 78 2.91 -18.07 -6.60
C ASP A 78 2.52 -17.70 -5.15
N GLY A 79 1.22 -17.79 -4.84
CA GLY A 79 0.69 -17.48 -3.51
C GLY A 79 0.57 -15.98 -3.19
N ALA A 80 0.91 -15.10 -4.13
CA ALA A 80 0.84 -13.66 -3.96
C ALA A 80 -0.33 -13.02 -4.73
N LEU A 81 -0.85 -11.93 -4.16
CA LEU A 81 -1.75 -11.02 -4.87
C LEU A 81 -0.90 -10.09 -5.74
N VAL A 82 -1.26 -10.00 -7.01
CA VAL A 82 -0.55 -9.17 -7.98
C VAL A 82 -1.50 -8.14 -8.56
N LYS A 83 -0.97 -6.94 -8.84
CA LYS A 83 -1.70 -5.88 -9.55
C LYS A 83 -2.47 -6.46 -10.74
N LYS A 84 -3.72 -6.04 -10.91
CA LYS A 84 -4.57 -6.49 -12.01
C LYS A 84 -3.95 -6.13 -13.36
N THR A 85 -3.94 -7.11 -14.26
CA THR A 85 -3.34 -6.96 -15.59
C THR A 85 -4.17 -5.99 -16.42
N GLY A 86 -3.51 -4.98 -17.01
CA GLY A 86 -4.17 -3.96 -17.83
C GLY A 86 -4.60 -2.70 -17.08
N ASP A 87 -4.68 -2.75 -15.75
CA ASP A 87 -4.94 -1.55 -14.96
C ASP A 87 -3.72 -0.61 -14.99
N THR A 88 -3.95 0.69 -14.91
CA THR A 88 -2.87 1.68 -14.72
C THR A 88 -2.99 2.25 -13.32
N TRP A 89 -2.13 1.81 -12.42
CA TRP A 89 -2.12 2.37 -11.07
C TRP A 89 -1.22 3.59 -11.06
N SER A 90 -1.83 4.75 -10.87
CA SER A 90 -1.10 6.01 -10.95
C SER A 90 -1.63 7.02 -9.95
N GLY A 91 -0.89 8.11 -9.80
CA GLY A 91 -1.27 9.26 -8.99
C GLY A 91 -0.36 10.44 -9.31
N THR A 92 -0.75 11.62 -8.85
CA THR A 92 0.12 12.81 -8.97
C THR A 92 0.93 12.98 -7.70
N VAL A 93 2.25 13.08 -7.85
CA VAL A 93 3.15 13.35 -6.73
C VAL A 93 2.86 14.74 -6.18
N SER A 94 2.70 14.82 -4.87
CA SER A 94 2.54 16.08 -4.14
C SER A 94 3.86 16.84 -4.15
N ASN A 95 3.80 18.14 -4.43
CA ASN A 95 4.96 19.02 -4.35
C ASN A 95 5.25 19.42 -2.89
N SER A 96 5.55 18.43 -2.04
CA SER A 96 5.82 18.65 -0.62
C SER A 96 7.28 19.00 -0.31
N GLY A 97 8.13 19.17 -1.33
CA GLY A 97 9.57 19.30 -1.20
C GLY A 97 10.29 17.95 -1.30
N ALA A 98 11.59 17.98 -1.58
CA ALA A 98 12.39 16.77 -1.82
C ALA A 98 12.28 15.79 -0.64
N ALA A 99 11.60 14.67 -0.85
CA ALA A 99 11.42 13.65 0.16
C ALA A 99 11.47 12.27 -0.49
N ASP A 100 12.33 11.41 0.04
CA ASP A 100 12.46 10.04 -0.43
C ASP A 100 11.28 9.22 0.10
N ALA A 101 10.66 8.44 -0.80
CA ALA A 101 9.66 7.45 -0.44
C ALA A 101 10.29 6.40 0.49
N THR A 102 9.69 6.20 1.66
CA THR A 102 10.18 5.26 2.67
C THR A 102 9.23 4.09 2.89
N PHE A 103 7.92 4.31 2.81
CA PHE A 103 6.90 3.26 2.94
C PHE A 103 5.65 3.55 2.13
N TYR A 104 4.81 2.54 1.99
CA TYR A 104 3.45 2.67 1.49
C TYR A 104 2.46 2.16 2.52
N ARG A 105 1.21 2.60 2.41
CA ARG A 105 0.06 2.02 3.10
C ARG A 105 -1.04 1.72 2.09
N TRP A 106 -1.56 0.49 2.15
CA TRP A 106 -2.78 0.06 1.48
C TRP A 106 -3.95 0.19 2.47
N TYR A 107 -5.07 0.76 2.03
CA TYR A 107 -6.22 1.06 2.90
C TYR A 107 -7.50 1.27 2.06
N ASP A 108 -8.67 1.30 2.70
CA ASP A 108 -9.93 1.79 2.10
C ASP A 108 -9.89 3.33 2.07
N TYR A 109 -10.19 4.01 0.96
CA TYR A 109 -10.09 5.48 0.92
C TYR A 109 -10.93 6.24 1.96
N THR A 110 -11.96 5.59 2.51
CA THR A 110 -12.81 6.15 3.59
C THR A 110 -12.15 6.11 4.97
N ASP A 111 -11.03 5.40 5.11
CA ASP A 111 -10.24 5.32 6.34
C ASP A 111 -9.45 6.62 6.58
N ASP A 112 -9.64 7.22 7.77
CA ASP A 112 -8.82 8.32 8.26
C ASP A 112 -7.48 7.81 8.81
N GLN A 113 -6.48 7.75 7.94
CA GLN A 113 -5.13 7.33 8.29
C GLN A 113 -4.36 8.30 9.21
N THR A 114 -4.87 9.52 9.47
CA THR A 114 -4.14 10.57 10.20
C THR A 114 -4.35 10.50 11.71
N THR A 115 -5.55 10.10 12.16
CA THR A 115 -5.90 10.05 13.58
C THR A 115 -6.39 8.69 14.06
N SER A 116 -6.82 7.80 13.15
CA SER A 116 -7.36 6.49 13.50
C SER A 116 -6.24 5.52 13.90
N ALA A 117 -5.82 5.61 15.16
CA ALA A 117 -5.33 4.47 15.91
C ALA A 117 -6.53 3.53 16.14
N GLY A 118 -6.72 2.54 15.27
CA GLY A 118 -7.96 1.78 15.21
C GLY A 118 -7.79 0.39 14.62
N SER A 119 -8.32 -0.62 15.32
CA SER A 119 -8.22 -2.02 14.94
C SER A 119 -9.37 -2.48 14.03
N SER A 120 -10.13 -1.56 13.42
CA SER A 120 -11.27 -1.87 12.54
C SER A 120 -10.92 -1.80 11.06
N ASP A 121 -9.87 -1.07 10.70
CA ASP A 121 -9.55 -0.77 9.31
C ASP A 121 -8.60 -1.82 8.73
N TYR A 122 -8.87 -2.26 7.50
CA TYR A 122 -8.02 -3.21 6.78
C TYR A 122 -6.85 -2.48 6.15
N ARG A 123 -5.69 -2.54 6.80
CA ARG A 123 -4.48 -1.85 6.34
C ARG A 123 -3.33 -2.82 6.19
N THR A 124 -2.48 -2.55 5.21
CA THR A 124 -1.12 -3.11 5.15
C THR A 124 -0.13 -2.02 4.86
N GLN A 125 1.08 -2.18 5.37
CA GLN A 125 2.16 -1.24 5.11
C GLN A 125 3.47 -1.98 4.92
N GLY A 126 4.25 -1.49 3.97
CA GLY A 126 5.51 -2.07 3.58
C GLY A 126 6.52 -1.01 3.20
N THR A 127 7.77 -1.40 3.23
CA THR A 127 8.92 -0.58 2.86
C THR A 127 8.92 -0.28 1.36
N VAL A 128 9.39 0.91 1.00
CA VAL A 128 9.59 1.34 -0.40
C VAL A 128 11.08 1.54 -0.65
N GLY A 129 11.54 1.10 -1.81
CA GLY A 129 12.92 1.35 -2.23
C GLY A 129 13.17 1.01 -3.69
N THR A 130 14.44 1.04 -4.08
CA THR A 130 14.85 0.67 -5.45
C THR A 130 15.10 -0.84 -5.56
N PRO A 131 15.13 -1.43 -6.78
CA PRO A 131 15.28 -2.87 -6.97
C PRO A 131 16.61 -3.48 -6.50
N THR A 132 17.53 -2.69 -5.94
CA THR A 132 18.82 -3.15 -5.43
C THR A 132 18.77 -3.64 -3.98
N GLY A 133 17.65 -3.48 -3.28
CA GLY A 133 17.45 -3.93 -1.90
C GLY A 133 16.24 -4.84 -1.72
N GLU A 134 16.07 -5.32 -0.48
CA GLU A 134 14.88 -6.07 -0.06
C GLU A 134 13.82 -5.08 0.44
N TYR A 135 12.87 -4.76 -0.44
CA TYR A 135 11.75 -3.87 -0.15
C TYR A 135 10.42 -4.55 -0.52
N ASP A 136 9.36 -4.22 0.21
CA ASP A 136 8.02 -4.75 -0.07
C ASP A 136 7.46 -4.21 -1.39
N MET A 137 7.76 -2.94 -1.68
CA MET A 137 7.48 -2.29 -2.96
C MET A 137 8.75 -1.69 -3.55
N THR A 138 8.99 -1.98 -4.83
CA THR A 138 10.13 -1.42 -5.56
C THR A 138 9.67 -0.38 -6.58
N VAL A 139 10.42 0.71 -6.66
CA VAL A 139 10.19 1.85 -7.56
C VAL A 139 11.47 2.17 -8.33
N GLY A 140 11.34 2.80 -9.50
CA GLY A 140 12.51 3.20 -10.30
C GLY A 140 13.38 4.24 -9.61
N ASP A 141 12.75 5.13 -8.83
CA ASP A 141 13.39 6.15 -8.02
C ASP A 141 12.53 6.39 -6.76
N VAL A 142 13.18 6.61 -5.62
CA VAL A 142 12.52 6.97 -4.36
C VAL A 142 12.34 8.48 -4.22
N ALA A 143 13.10 9.28 -4.97
CA ALA A 143 13.00 10.72 -4.99
C ALA A 143 11.74 11.17 -5.76
N LEU A 144 10.59 11.18 -5.08
CA LEU A 144 9.32 11.62 -5.65
C LEU A 144 9.12 13.11 -5.35
N THR A 145 9.77 13.97 -6.13
CA THR A 145 9.90 15.40 -5.78
C THR A 145 9.14 16.37 -6.69
N ASP A 146 8.75 15.92 -7.88
CA ASP A 146 8.12 16.78 -8.90
C ASP A 146 6.64 16.45 -9.02
N ALA A 147 5.80 17.48 -9.21
CA ALA A 147 4.34 17.36 -9.43
C ALA A 147 4.00 16.69 -10.77
N SER A 148 4.40 15.44 -10.89
CA SER A 148 4.35 14.60 -12.06
C SER A 148 3.53 13.35 -11.76
N THR A 149 3.04 12.72 -12.82
CA THR A 149 2.35 11.44 -12.69
C THR A 149 3.36 10.35 -12.34
N PHE A 150 3.18 9.75 -11.18
CA PHE A 150 3.84 8.50 -10.82
C PHE A 150 2.96 7.33 -11.25
N THR A 151 3.55 6.34 -11.93
CA THR A 151 2.85 5.11 -12.34
C THR A 151 3.55 3.89 -11.76
N LEU A 152 2.79 3.08 -11.02
CA LEU A 152 3.29 1.84 -10.45
C LEU A 152 3.12 0.69 -11.46
N SER A 153 4.23 0.31 -12.08
CA SER A 153 4.25 -0.71 -13.14
C SER A 153 4.00 -2.12 -12.60
N ASN A 154 4.53 -2.43 -11.41
CA ASN A 154 4.39 -3.74 -10.78
C ASN A 154 4.15 -3.59 -9.28
N PHE A 155 3.25 -4.39 -8.74
CA PHE A 155 3.01 -4.50 -7.31
C PHE A 155 2.62 -5.94 -6.97
N ILE A 156 3.24 -6.46 -5.90
CA ILE A 156 3.01 -7.81 -5.41
C ILE A 156 2.80 -7.72 -3.91
N HIS A 157 1.59 -8.02 -3.48
CA HIS A 157 1.27 -8.17 -2.07
C HIS A 157 1.44 -9.64 -1.67
N ARG A 158 2.50 -9.91 -0.90
CA ARG A 158 2.77 -11.24 -0.36
C ARG A 158 2.22 -11.36 1.07
N PRO A 159 1.79 -12.55 1.51
CA PRO A 159 1.62 -12.77 2.94
C PRO A 159 2.96 -12.52 3.66
N PRO A 160 2.94 -12.15 4.97
CA PRO A 160 4.16 -12.09 5.77
C PRO A 160 4.92 -13.40 5.68
N ARG A 161 6.21 -13.33 5.37
CA ARG A 161 7.06 -14.51 5.16
C ARG A 161 7.23 -15.23 6.50
N ASP A 162 7.05 -16.54 6.53
CA ASP A 162 7.52 -17.28 7.70
C ASP A 162 9.06 -17.32 7.71
N LYS A 163 9.68 -17.64 8.85
CA LYS A 163 11.16 -17.71 8.97
C LYS A 163 11.80 -18.74 8.02
N ASN A 164 11.01 -19.52 7.29
CA ASN A 164 11.46 -20.55 6.36
C ASN A 164 11.36 -20.13 4.89
N GLY A 165 10.90 -18.90 4.61
CA GLY A 165 10.93 -18.34 3.27
C GLY A 165 9.85 -18.87 2.32
N LEU A 166 8.81 -19.54 2.84
CA LEU A 166 7.64 -20.01 2.10
C LEU A 166 6.49 -18.99 2.16
#